data_AF-A0AAF3EXE9-F1
#
_entry.id   AF-A0AAF3EXE9-F1
#
_cell.length_a   1.000
_cell.length_b   1.000
_cell.length_c   1.000
_cell.angle_alpha   90.00
_cell.angle_beta   90.00
_cell.angle_gamma   90.00
#
_symmetry.space_group_name_H-M   'P 1'
#
loop_
_entity.id
_entity.type
_entity.pdbx_description
1 polymer ?
#
loop_
_entity_poly.entity_id
_entity_poly.type
_entity_poly.pdbx_seq_one_letter_code
_entity_poly.pdbx_strand_id
1 'polypeptide(L)'
;MRLLLLASLFFASTQADCDANGLDAVRACYKDFLGFYGLDSGALLPPFPTFTLVRDETLRKSGVDYLRKVCENAAQLYQCTTPFATPLYSCLMNMTLDSSGLRFLYAHDQASGQYQCTDGYPTWVKDFDCIAKVKYEYLNELAQCYALYWIELVESADFCTPYADPAGAYNSYMACKAPYYQKGCNGDPNAAAFSCASDRAAFLSDPDGQICEQKGLLHQCPPYR
;
A
#
# COMPACT_ATOMS: atom_id res chain seq x y z
N MET A 1 -12.14 37.07 35.36
CA MET A 1 -11.69 35.65 35.32
C MET A 1 -12.54 34.93 34.27
N ARG A 2 -12.04 34.77 33.05
CA ARG A 2 -12.75 34.06 31.96
C ARG A 2 -12.21 32.63 31.92
N LEU A 3 -13.05 31.65 32.26
CA LEU A 3 -12.74 30.23 32.05
C LEU A 3 -12.77 29.96 30.53
N LEU A 4 -11.62 29.61 29.97
CA LEU A 4 -11.51 28.98 28.65
C LEU A 4 -11.81 27.50 28.83
N LEU A 5 -13.00 27.07 28.43
CA LEU A 5 -13.27 25.64 28.20
C LEU A 5 -12.47 25.21 26.97
N LEU A 6 -11.43 24.41 27.17
CA LEU A 6 -10.87 23.56 26.12
C LEU A 6 -11.89 22.45 25.84
N ALA A 7 -12.70 22.62 24.81
CA ALA A 7 -13.45 21.52 24.23
C ALA A 7 -12.48 20.64 23.43
N SER A 8 -12.10 19.52 24.02
CA SER A 8 -11.39 18.44 23.32
C SER A 8 -12.31 17.90 22.22
N LEU A 9 -12.08 18.33 20.98
CA LEU A 9 -12.70 17.72 19.81
C LEU A 9 -12.07 16.34 19.60
N PHE A 10 -12.68 15.32 20.20
CA PHE A 10 -12.52 13.95 19.73
C PHE A 10 -13.18 13.87 18.35
N PHE A 11 -12.39 14.06 17.30
CA PHE A 11 -12.81 13.68 15.95
C PHE A 11 -12.81 12.16 15.89
N ALA A 12 -13.95 11.55 16.23
CA ALA A 12 -14.22 10.20 15.78
C ALA A 12 -14.30 10.26 14.25
N SER A 13 -13.26 9.77 13.56
CA SER A 13 -13.36 9.48 12.13
C SER A 13 -14.41 8.39 11.97
N THR A 14 -15.64 8.79 11.68
CA THR A 14 -16.67 7.85 11.24
C THR A 14 -16.26 7.42 9.84
N GLN A 15 -15.61 6.26 9.74
CA GLN A 15 -15.43 5.60 8.45
C GLN A 15 -16.83 5.42 7.87
N ALA A 16 -17.05 5.96 6.67
CA ALA A 16 -18.34 5.78 6.02
C ALA A 16 -18.50 4.29 5.68
N ASP A 17 -19.61 3.71 6.10
CA ASP A 17 -19.96 2.34 5.70
C ASP A 17 -20.16 2.30 4.18
N CYS A 18 -19.70 1.20 3.58
CA CYS A 18 -19.96 0.94 2.17
C CYS A 18 -21.39 0.47 2.00
N ASP A 19 -22.25 1.31 1.42
CA ASP A 19 -23.59 0.90 1.01
C ASP A 19 -23.56 0.01 -0.24
N ALA A 20 -24.71 -0.57 -0.60
CA ALA A 20 -24.81 -1.46 -1.75
C ALA A 20 -24.43 -0.78 -3.07
N ASN A 21 -24.76 0.51 -3.24
CA ASN A 21 -24.46 1.25 -4.47
C ASN A 21 -22.95 1.52 -4.60
N GLY A 22 -22.30 1.91 -3.50
CA GLY A 22 -20.86 2.07 -3.41
C GLY A 22 -20.13 0.75 -3.67
N LEU A 23 -20.62 -0.34 -3.10
CA LEU A 23 -20.05 -1.67 -3.30
C LEU A 23 -20.11 -2.09 -4.78
N ASP A 24 -21.26 -1.94 -5.42
CA ASP A 24 -21.44 -2.31 -6.83
C ASP A 24 -20.61 -1.42 -7.77
N ALA A 25 -20.51 -0.12 -7.47
CA ALA A 25 -19.68 0.80 -8.25
C ALA A 25 -18.18 0.50 -8.11
N VAL A 26 -17.69 0.25 -6.89
CA VAL A 26 -16.30 -0.15 -6.67
C VAL A 26 -16.01 -1.50 -7.33
N ARG A 27 -16.95 -2.45 -7.29
CA ARG A 27 -16.82 -3.72 -8.03
C ARG A 27 -16.69 -3.50 -9.54
N ALA A 28 -17.48 -2.60 -10.12
CA ALA A 28 -17.36 -2.26 -11.53
C ALA A 28 -15.98 -1.67 -11.87
N CYS A 29 -15.44 -0.79 -11.02
CA CYS A 29 -14.08 -0.25 -11.21
C CYS A 29 -13.00 -1.34 -11.21
N TYR A 30 -13.09 -2.29 -10.27
CA TYR A 30 -12.12 -3.38 -10.16
C TYR A 30 -12.25 -4.41 -11.29
N LYS A 31 -13.42 -4.53 -11.92
CA LYS A 31 -13.63 -5.42 -13.06
C LYS A 31 -12.77 -5.04 -14.26
N ASP A 32 -12.79 -3.77 -14.64
CA ASP A 32 -11.98 -3.31 -15.77
C ASP A 32 -10.48 -3.37 -15.44
N PHE A 33 -10.12 -2.96 -14.22
CA PHE A 33 -8.75 -3.01 -13.73
C PHE A 33 -8.16 -4.42 -13.70
N LEU A 34 -8.90 -5.42 -13.21
CA LEU A 34 -8.47 -6.81 -13.16
C LEU A 34 -8.53 -7.47 -14.54
N GLY A 35 -9.49 -7.06 -15.39
CA GLY A 35 -9.60 -7.49 -16.78
C GLY A 35 -8.36 -7.18 -17.61
N PHE A 36 -7.68 -6.04 -17.35
CA PHE A 36 -6.38 -5.72 -17.95
C PHE A 36 -5.31 -6.79 -17.69
N TYR A 37 -5.36 -7.47 -16.54
CA TYR A 37 -4.45 -8.56 -16.17
C TYR A 37 -4.99 -9.95 -16.56
N GLY A 38 -6.12 -10.02 -17.26
CA GLY A 38 -6.78 -11.29 -17.59
C GLY A 38 -7.40 -11.99 -16.37
N LEU A 39 -7.67 -11.23 -15.30
CA LEU A 39 -8.31 -11.73 -14.08
C LEU A 39 -9.79 -11.36 -14.08
N ASP A 40 -10.63 -12.24 -13.55
CA ASP A 40 -12.05 -11.97 -13.35
C ASP A 40 -12.28 -11.41 -11.95
N SER A 41 -13.08 -10.35 -11.86
CA SER A 41 -13.64 -9.87 -10.61
C SER A 41 -15.12 -10.26 -10.61
N GLY A 42 -15.42 -11.43 -10.07
CA GLY A 42 -16.80 -11.84 -9.84
C GLY A 42 -17.44 -11.00 -8.73
N ALA A 43 -18.27 -11.63 -7.90
CA ALA A 43 -18.78 -10.96 -6.70
C ALA A 43 -17.64 -10.54 -5.74
N LEU A 44 -16.52 -11.25 -5.79
CA LEU A 44 -15.35 -11.09 -4.94
C LEU A 44 -14.09 -10.90 -5.80
N LEU A 45 -13.15 -10.13 -5.27
CA LEU A 45 -11.81 -9.95 -5.81
C LEU A 45 -11.04 -11.28 -5.73
N PRO A 46 -10.15 -11.56 -6.70
CA PRO A 46 -9.28 -12.73 -6.63
C PRO A 46 -8.36 -12.63 -5.40
N PRO A 47 -7.86 -13.77 -4.88
CA PRO A 47 -6.88 -13.75 -3.80
C PRO A 47 -5.72 -12.81 -4.15
N PHE A 48 -5.38 -11.91 -3.23
CA PHE A 48 -4.36 -10.89 -3.49
C PHE A 48 -3.02 -11.50 -3.96
N PRO A 49 -2.52 -12.62 -3.39
CA PRO A 49 -1.32 -13.28 -3.91
C PRO A 49 -1.42 -13.75 -5.36
N THR A 50 -2.61 -14.15 -5.81
CA THR A 50 -2.86 -14.50 -7.22
C THR A 50 -2.77 -13.27 -8.11
N PHE A 51 -3.40 -12.17 -7.69
CA PHE A 51 -3.35 -10.91 -8.43
C PHE A 51 -1.91 -10.37 -8.56
N THR A 52 -1.16 -10.30 -7.45
CA THR A 52 0.21 -9.77 -7.48
C THR A 52 1.14 -10.62 -8.33
N LEU A 53 1.01 -11.95 -8.29
CA LEU A 53 1.79 -12.86 -9.12
C LEU A 53 1.55 -12.62 -10.61
N VAL A 54 0.28 -12.51 -11.04
CA VAL A 54 -0.06 -12.26 -12.46
C VAL A 54 0.45 -10.89 -12.91
N ARG A 55 0.30 -9.86 -12.08
CA ARG A 55 0.80 -8.51 -12.39
C ARG A 55 2.32 -8.47 -12.49
N ASP A 56 3.04 -9.03 -11.51
CA ASP A 56 4.49 -9.03 -11.49
C ASP A 56 5.07 -9.87 -12.65
N GLU A 57 4.43 -10.98 -13.03
CA GLU A 57 4.80 -11.75 -14.22
C GLU A 57 4.57 -10.95 -15.51
N THR A 58 3.46 -10.23 -15.61
CA THR A 58 3.14 -9.37 -16.77
C THR A 58 4.15 -8.24 -16.92
N LEU A 59 4.48 -7.54 -15.82
CA LEU A 59 5.50 -6.50 -15.78
C LEU A 59 6.87 -7.05 -16.17
N ARG A 60 7.26 -8.23 -15.65
CA ARG A 60 8.55 -8.85 -15.97
C ARG A 60 8.68 -9.25 -17.44
N LYS A 61 7.63 -9.83 -18.03
CA LYS A 61 7.65 -10.24 -19.44
C LYS A 61 7.68 -9.06 -20.41
N SER A 62 7.05 -7.96 -20.01
CA SER A 62 6.79 -6.83 -20.90
C SER A 62 7.77 -5.66 -20.70
N GLY A 63 8.52 -5.66 -19.61
CA GLY A 63 9.58 -4.68 -19.32
C GLY A 63 9.05 -3.27 -19.01
N VAL A 64 9.98 -2.31 -18.94
CA VAL A 64 9.70 -0.90 -18.62
C VAL A 64 8.74 -0.24 -19.61
N ASP A 65 8.72 -0.68 -20.87
CA ASP A 65 7.82 -0.13 -21.91
C ASP A 65 6.34 -0.40 -21.61
N TYR A 66 6.06 -1.46 -20.85
CA TYR A 66 4.70 -1.80 -20.41
C TYR A 66 4.28 -1.07 -19.14
N LEU A 67 5.24 -0.49 -18.41
CA LEU A 67 4.98 0.22 -17.16
C LEU A 67 3.99 1.35 -17.33
N ARG A 68 4.08 2.11 -18.44
CA ARG A 68 3.12 3.16 -18.77
C ARG A 68 1.68 2.63 -18.82
N LYS A 69 1.46 1.47 -19.45
CA LYS A 69 0.12 0.88 -19.55
C LYS A 69 -0.41 0.42 -18.18
N VAL A 70 0.47 -0.13 -17.35
CA VAL A 70 0.14 -0.47 -15.96
C VAL A 70 -0.27 0.77 -15.19
N CYS A 71 0.42 1.89 -15.38
CA CYS A 71 0.09 3.15 -14.75
C CYS A 71 -1.18 3.81 -15.30
N GLU A 72 -1.44 3.71 -16.59
CA GLU A 72 -2.73 4.14 -17.18
C GLU A 72 -3.90 3.32 -16.59
N ASN A 73 -3.75 2.00 -16.46
CA ASN A 73 -4.75 1.14 -15.84
C ASN A 73 -4.96 1.48 -14.35
N ALA A 74 -3.89 1.73 -13.59
CA ALA A 74 -3.97 2.16 -12.19
C ALA A 74 -4.64 3.53 -12.05
N ALA A 75 -4.34 4.49 -12.94
CA ALA A 75 -4.97 5.80 -12.94
C ALA A 75 -6.47 5.71 -13.24
N GLN A 76 -6.89 4.83 -14.15
CA GLN A 76 -8.31 4.57 -14.42
C GLN A 76 -9.03 4.01 -13.18
N LEU A 77 -8.42 3.04 -12.50
CA LEU A 77 -8.95 2.53 -11.23
C LEU A 77 -9.10 3.65 -10.19
N TYR A 78 -8.05 4.47 -10.01
CA TYR A 78 -8.06 5.56 -9.06
C TYR A 78 -9.16 6.58 -9.38
N GLN A 79 -9.31 7.00 -10.64
CA GLN A 79 -10.37 7.91 -11.07
C GLN A 79 -11.77 7.32 -10.84
N CYS A 80 -11.95 6.04 -11.16
CA CYS A 80 -13.24 5.37 -11.01
C CYS A 80 -13.67 5.26 -9.54
N THR A 81 -12.71 5.05 -8.63
CA THR A 81 -12.97 4.88 -7.19
C THR A 81 -12.92 6.19 -6.40
N THR A 82 -12.42 7.29 -6.96
CA THR A 82 -12.33 8.61 -6.32
C THR A 82 -13.68 9.11 -5.74
N PRO A 83 -14.84 8.95 -6.42
CA PRO A 83 -16.13 9.33 -5.85
C PRO A 83 -16.50 8.57 -4.56
N PHE A 84 -15.86 7.43 -4.33
CA PHE A 84 -16.06 6.54 -3.20
C PHE A 84 -14.88 6.59 -2.22
N ALA A 85 -14.00 7.59 -2.28
CA ALA A 85 -12.77 7.63 -1.47
C ALA A 85 -13.01 7.42 0.03
N THR A 86 -14.11 7.96 0.59
CA THR A 86 -14.45 7.78 2.01
C THR A 86 -14.87 6.35 2.36
N PRO A 87 -15.83 5.71 1.65
CA PRO A 87 -16.17 4.30 1.90
C PRO A 87 -15.26 3.28 1.17
N LEU A 88 -14.25 3.69 0.40
CA LEU A 88 -13.48 2.78 -0.47
C LEU A 88 -12.88 1.62 0.31
N TYR A 89 -12.23 1.93 1.44
CA TYR A 89 -11.65 0.91 2.31
C TYR A 89 -12.72 -0.11 2.74
N SER A 90 -13.85 0.35 3.28
CA SER A 90 -14.93 -0.55 3.72
C SER A 90 -15.57 -1.33 2.55
N CYS A 91 -15.63 -0.75 1.35
CA CYS A 91 -16.08 -1.47 0.15
C CYS A 91 -15.13 -2.60 -0.24
N LEU A 92 -13.82 -2.34 -0.24
CA LEU A 92 -12.82 -3.36 -0.58
C LEU A 92 -12.83 -4.52 0.40
N MET A 93 -12.99 -4.24 1.70
CA MET A 93 -13.12 -5.26 2.74
C MET A 93 -14.32 -6.21 2.49
N ASN A 94 -15.41 -5.70 1.91
CA ASN A 94 -16.60 -6.49 1.54
C ASN A 94 -16.44 -7.26 0.23
N MET A 95 -15.41 -6.96 -0.56
CA MET A 95 -15.14 -7.62 -1.84
C MET A 95 -14.04 -8.68 -1.74
N THR A 96 -13.38 -8.86 -0.59
CA THR A 96 -12.31 -9.85 -0.42
C THR A 96 -12.80 -11.16 0.19
N LEU A 97 -12.34 -12.30 -0.36
CA LEU A 97 -12.65 -13.65 0.12
C LEU A 97 -12.04 -13.99 1.48
N ASP A 98 -10.94 -13.32 1.85
CA ASP A 98 -10.14 -13.74 3.00
C ASP A 98 -10.67 -13.11 4.29
N SER A 99 -10.83 -13.92 5.35
CA SER A 99 -11.07 -13.42 6.72
C SER A 99 -9.81 -13.11 7.49
N SER A 100 -8.63 -13.42 6.92
CA SER A 100 -7.34 -13.06 7.47
C SER A 100 -7.15 -11.54 7.46
N GLY A 101 -6.19 -11.05 8.23
CA GLY A 101 -5.82 -9.63 8.28
C GLY A 101 -5.35 -9.02 6.95
N LEU A 102 -5.40 -9.75 5.83
CA LEU A 102 -4.94 -9.31 4.50
C LEU A 102 -5.99 -8.55 3.67
N ARG A 103 -7.15 -8.21 4.26
CA ARG A 103 -8.25 -7.56 3.54
C ARG A 103 -7.93 -6.13 3.06
N PHE A 104 -6.98 -5.44 3.71
CA PHE A 104 -6.53 -4.11 3.31
C PHE A 104 -5.61 -4.11 2.09
N LEU A 105 -5.14 -5.27 1.62
CA LEU A 105 -4.07 -5.35 0.61
C LEU A 105 -4.43 -4.69 -0.72
N TYR A 106 -5.70 -4.74 -1.15
CA TYR A 106 -6.12 -4.02 -2.36
C TYR A 106 -6.15 -2.50 -2.18
N ALA A 107 -6.52 -2.00 -0.99
CA ALA A 107 -6.45 -0.57 -0.68
C ALA A 107 -4.99 -0.09 -0.67
N HIS A 108 -4.12 -0.85 -0.01
CA HIS A 108 -2.68 -0.62 0.03
C HIS A 108 -2.07 -0.62 -1.37
N ASP A 109 -2.44 -1.60 -2.19
CA ASP A 109 -1.97 -1.73 -3.56
C ASP A 109 -2.39 -0.55 -4.43
N GLN A 110 -3.65 -0.15 -4.34
CA GLN A 110 -4.16 0.99 -5.09
C GLN A 110 -3.44 2.28 -4.72
N ALA A 111 -3.22 2.53 -3.42
CA ALA A 111 -2.53 3.73 -2.95
C ALA A 111 -1.03 3.71 -3.27
N SER A 112 -0.38 2.56 -3.11
CA SER A 112 1.01 2.35 -3.55
C SER A 112 1.14 2.59 -5.05
N GLY A 113 0.25 2.00 -5.85
CA GLY A 113 0.23 2.15 -7.30
C GLY A 113 0.02 3.59 -7.73
N GLN A 114 -0.85 4.33 -7.06
CA GLN A 114 -1.03 5.77 -7.33
C GLN A 114 0.26 6.55 -7.11
N TYR A 115 0.99 6.32 -6.00
CA TYR A 115 2.30 6.93 -5.79
C TYR A 115 3.31 6.51 -6.87
N GLN A 116 3.43 5.20 -7.10
CA GLN A 116 4.41 4.63 -8.03
C GLN A 116 4.21 5.14 -9.46
N CYS A 117 2.97 5.42 -9.86
CA CYS A 117 2.60 5.90 -11.19
C CYS A 117 2.51 7.42 -11.30
N THR A 118 2.75 8.15 -10.22
CA THR A 118 2.82 9.62 -10.22
C THR A 118 4.19 10.07 -9.73
N ASP A 119 4.32 10.43 -8.46
CA ASP A 119 5.54 10.97 -7.86
C ASP A 119 6.72 9.97 -7.93
N GLY A 120 6.44 8.68 -7.80
CA GLY A 120 7.42 7.61 -7.87
C GLY A 120 7.82 7.21 -9.29
N TYR A 121 7.06 7.62 -10.31
CA TYR A 121 7.23 7.11 -11.68
C TYR A 121 8.62 7.39 -12.28
N PRO A 122 9.23 8.58 -12.11
CA PRO A 122 10.57 8.84 -12.63
C PRO A 122 11.63 7.89 -12.07
N THR A 123 11.56 7.61 -10.76
CA THR A 123 12.47 6.65 -10.10
C THR A 123 12.18 5.22 -10.58
N TRP A 124 10.90 4.86 -10.67
CA TRP A 124 10.52 3.50 -11.09
C TRP A 124 10.97 3.18 -12.51
N VAL A 125 10.85 4.13 -13.45
CA VAL A 125 11.34 3.96 -14.83
C VAL A 125 12.86 3.86 -14.87
N LYS A 126 13.56 4.77 -14.18
CA LYS A 126 15.02 4.82 -14.14
C LYS A 126 15.62 3.53 -13.58
N ASP A 127 15.06 3.05 -12.48
CA ASP A 127 15.58 1.94 -11.67
C ASP A 127 14.74 0.66 -11.85
N PHE A 128 13.97 0.55 -12.94
CA PHE A 128 12.97 -0.50 -13.16
C PHE A 128 13.55 -1.90 -13.01
N ASP A 129 14.64 -2.20 -13.74
CA ASP A 129 15.23 -3.54 -13.77
C ASP A 129 15.74 -3.96 -12.40
N CYS A 130 16.35 -3.05 -11.66
CA CYS A 130 16.88 -3.37 -10.33
C CYS A 130 15.77 -3.50 -9.28
N ILE A 131 14.76 -2.60 -9.30
CA ILE A 131 13.58 -2.69 -8.43
C ILE A 131 12.81 -3.99 -8.69
N ALA A 132 12.63 -4.36 -9.96
CA ALA A 132 12.00 -5.61 -10.35
C ALA A 132 12.83 -6.81 -9.87
N LYS A 133 14.16 -6.80 -10.07
CA LYS A 133 15.07 -7.86 -9.63
C LYS A 133 15.04 -8.07 -8.12
N VAL A 134 14.99 -6.99 -7.33
CA VAL A 134 14.96 -7.05 -5.85
C VAL A 134 13.83 -7.93 -5.34
N LYS A 135 12.62 -7.79 -5.91
CA LYS A 135 11.44 -8.58 -5.51
C LYS A 135 11.64 -10.09 -5.65
N TYR A 136 12.45 -10.53 -6.61
CA TYR A 136 12.68 -11.95 -6.88
C TYR A 136 13.92 -12.48 -6.18
N GLU A 137 15.03 -11.74 -6.24
CA GLU A 137 16.32 -12.16 -5.68
C GLU A 137 16.28 -12.17 -4.16
N TYR A 138 15.54 -11.23 -3.54
CA TYR A 138 15.41 -11.10 -2.10
C TYR A 138 14.02 -11.48 -1.60
N LEU A 139 13.27 -12.32 -2.33
CA LEU A 139 11.90 -12.68 -1.97
C LEU A 139 11.79 -13.19 -0.54
N ASN A 140 12.70 -14.06 -0.12
CA ASN A 140 12.68 -14.66 1.23
C ASN A 140 12.97 -13.62 2.31
N GLU A 141 13.94 -12.75 2.08
CA GLU A 141 14.32 -11.70 3.00
C GLU A 141 13.24 -10.62 3.12
N LEU A 142 12.64 -10.21 2.00
CA LEU A 142 11.50 -9.29 2.00
C LEU A 142 10.28 -9.92 2.70
N ALA A 143 10.06 -11.24 2.54
CA ALA A 143 9.03 -11.97 3.27
C ALA A 143 9.30 -12.02 4.77
N GLN A 144 10.57 -12.14 5.21
CA GLN A 144 10.94 -12.03 6.62
C GLN A 144 10.67 -10.63 7.17
N CYS A 145 11.00 -9.57 6.42
CA CYS A 145 10.64 -8.21 6.82
C CYS A 145 9.13 -8.05 7.01
N TYR A 146 8.34 -8.62 6.10
CA TYR A 146 6.88 -8.59 6.20
C TYR A 146 6.36 -9.43 7.38
N ALA A 147 6.97 -10.57 7.68
CA ALA A 147 6.63 -11.38 8.83
C ALA A 147 6.94 -10.65 10.16
N LEU A 148 8.08 -9.94 10.23
CA LEU A 148 8.43 -9.09 11.38
C LEU A 148 7.37 -8.01 11.61
N TYR A 149 6.99 -7.31 10.54
CA TYR A 149 5.90 -6.33 10.59
C TYR A 149 4.61 -6.93 11.15
N TRP A 150 4.22 -8.13 10.70
CA TRP A 150 3.03 -8.81 11.21
C TRP A 150 3.14 -9.22 12.68
N ILE A 151 4.28 -9.73 13.10
CA ILE A 151 4.53 -10.08 14.50
C ILE A 151 4.38 -8.83 15.36
N GLU A 152 5.01 -7.73 14.97
CA GLU A 152 4.94 -6.48 15.70
C GLU A 152 3.52 -5.88 15.73
N LEU A 153 2.74 -6.05 14.66
CA LEU A 153 1.33 -5.64 14.63
C LEU A 153 0.43 -6.48 15.52
N VAL A 154 0.63 -7.81 15.56
CA VAL A 154 -0.22 -8.72 16.35
C VAL A 154 0.14 -8.67 17.83
N GLU A 155 1.42 -8.43 18.15
CA GLU A 155 1.92 -8.35 19.52
C GLU A 155 1.80 -6.94 20.13
N SER A 156 1.56 -5.91 19.33
CA SER A 156 1.26 -4.57 19.85
C SER A 156 -0.23 -4.39 20.19
N ALA A 157 -0.50 -3.62 21.24
CA ALA A 157 -1.86 -3.25 21.63
C ALA A 157 -2.45 -2.07 20.81
N ASP A 158 -1.63 -1.47 19.94
CA ASP A 158 -1.98 -0.34 19.07
C ASP A 158 -1.08 -0.42 17.82
N PHE A 159 -1.66 -0.30 16.62
CA PHE A 159 -0.96 -0.32 15.33
C PHE A 159 0.17 0.72 15.27
N CYS A 160 0.03 1.82 16.02
CA CYS A 160 1.05 2.87 16.13
C CYS A 160 2.04 2.68 17.29
N THR A 161 1.80 1.74 18.21
CA THR A 161 2.62 1.55 19.41
C THR A 161 3.52 0.32 19.23
N PRO A 162 4.83 0.43 19.44
CA PRO A 162 5.74 -0.68 19.22
C PRO A 162 5.71 -1.77 20.27
N TYR A 163 6.04 -3.00 19.86
CA TYR A 163 6.41 -4.09 20.76
C TYR A 163 7.91 -4.03 21.16
N ALA A 164 8.83 -3.71 20.23
CA ALA A 164 10.28 -3.76 20.45
C ALA A 164 11.10 -2.53 19.97
N ASP A 165 10.61 -1.73 19.01
CA ASP A 165 11.34 -0.57 18.46
C ASP A 165 10.59 0.73 18.80
N PRO A 166 11.14 1.70 19.56
CA PRO A 166 10.47 2.97 19.86
C PRO A 166 9.96 3.75 18.62
N ALA A 167 10.38 3.39 17.41
CA ALA A 167 9.86 3.90 16.15
C ALA A 167 8.52 3.27 15.67
N GLY A 168 8.12 2.06 16.09
CA GLY A 168 6.88 1.41 15.62
C GLY A 168 7.06 0.42 14.46
N ALA A 169 6.11 -0.52 14.32
CA ALA A 169 6.21 -1.67 13.39
C ALA A 169 6.44 -1.30 11.93
N TYR A 170 5.86 -0.17 11.50
CA TYR A 170 6.08 0.40 10.18
C TYR A 170 7.56 0.74 9.92
N ASN A 171 8.22 1.37 10.89
CA ASN A 171 9.59 1.84 10.71
C ASN A 171 10.58 0.68 10.73
N SER A 172 10.34 -0.32 11.57
CA SER A 172 11.11 -1.57 11.58
C SER A 172 10.95 -2.33 10.25
N TYR A 173 9.74 -2.36 9.67
CA TYR A 173 9.50 -2.89 8.33
C TYR A 173 10.31 -2.16 7.25
N MET A 174 10.29 -0.82 7.25
CA MET A 174 11.05 -0.01 6.29
C MET A 174 12.56 -0.20 6.43
N ALA A 175 13.06 -0.20 7.67
CA ALA A 175 14.47 -0.42 7.98
C ALA A 175 14.93 -1.81 7.52
N CYS A 176 14.08 -2.82 7.66
CA CYS A 176 14.38 -4.17 7.18
C CYS A 176 14.47 -4.24 5.65
N LYS A 177 13.58 -3.57 4.91
CA LYS A 177 13.57 -3.63 3.43
C LYS A 177 14.67 -2.82 2.77
N ALA A 178 15.01 -1.66 3.32
CA ALA A 178 15.89 -0.69 2.68
C ALA A 178 17.24 -1.27 2.21
N PRO A 179 17.96 -2.10 2.99
CA PRO A 179 19.23 -2.69 2.56
C PRO A 179 19.11 -3.57 1.31
N TYR A 180 17.98 -4.28 1.12
CA TYR A 180 17.78 -5.14 -0.05
C TYR A 180 17.54 -4.34 -1.32
N TYR A 181 16.76 -3.26 -1.23
CA TYR A 181 16.58 -2.33 -2.35
C TYR A 181 17.87 -1.61 -2.71
N GLN A 182 18.63 -1.13 -1.72
CA GLN A 182 19.96 -0.55 -1.97
C GLN A 182 20.89 -1.56 -2.62
N LYS A 183 21.03 -2.76 -2.05
CA LYS A 183 21.92 -3.80 -2.57
C LYS A 183 21.55 -4.24 -3.98
N GLY A 184 20.27 -4.48 -4.25
CA GLY A 184 19.81 -4.90 -5.57
C GLY A 184 19.89 -3.81 -6.63
N CYS A 185 19.90 -2.54 -6.23
CA CYS A 185 20.09 -1.37 -7.10
C CYS A 185 21.49 -0.76 -7.02
N ASN A 186 22.54 -1.58 -6.81
CA ASN A 186 23.95 -1.14 -6.83
C ASN A 186 24.28 0.02 -5.88
N GLY A 187 23.62 0.06 -4.72
CA GLY A 187 23.77 1.10 -3.71
C GLY A 187 22.95 2.36 -3.97
N ASP A 188 22.03 2.39 -4.96
CA ASP A 188 21.20 3.57 -5.21
C ASP A 188 20.24 3.82 -4.03
N PRO A 189 20.40 4.92 -3.28
CA PRO A 189 19.51 5.24 -2.16
C PRO A 189 18.08 5.55 -2.61
N ASN A 190 17.86 5.95 -3.87
CA ASN A 190 16.54 6.29 -4.40
C ASN A 190 15.66 5.05 -4.54
N ALA A 191 16.24 3.86 -4.73
CA ALA A 191 15.47 2.62 -4.78
C ALA A 191 14.84 2.29 -3.41
N ALA A 192 15.59 2.49 -2.33
CA ALA A 192 15.04 2.35 -0.97
C ALA A 192 14.04 3.47 -0.63
N ALA A 193 14.32 4.70 -1.06
CA ALA A 193 13.38 5.82 -0.92
C ALA A 193 12.05 5.53 -1.62
N PHE A 194 12.11 5.02 -2.84
CA PHE A 194 10.95 4.64 -3.65
C PHE A 194 10.14 3.52 -2.99
N SER A 195 10.79 2.45 -2.51
CA SER A 195 10.07 1.38 -1.80
C SER A 195 9.37 1.94 -0.58
N CYS A 196 10.07 2.70 0.24
CA CYS A 196 9.48 3.23 1.47
C CYS A 196 8.32 4.19 1.17
N ALA A 197 8.46 5.08 0.18
CA ALA A 197 7.39 6.02 -0.14
C ALA A 197 6.17 5.31 -0.75
N SER A 198 6.39 4.22 -1.50
CA SER A 198 5.32 3.33 -1.95
C SER A 198 4.59 2.70 -0.77
N ASP A 199 5.34 2.11 0.16
CA ASP A 199 4.76 1.50 1.36
C ASP A 199 4.01 2.55 2.17
N ARG A 200 4.61 3.73 2.44
CA ARG A 200 3.95 4.84 3.15
C ARG A 200 2.61 5.21 2.52
N ALA A 201 2.54 5.32 1.19
CA ALA A 201 1.29 5.58 0.49
C ALA A 201 0.25 4.49 0.77
N ALA A 202 0.66 3.23 0.79
CA ALA A 202 -0.16 2.10 1.22
C ALA A 202 -0.69 2.29 2.66
N PHE A 203 0.20 2.57 3.61
CA PHE A 203 -0.17 2.76 5.02
C PHE A 203 -1.16 3.91 5.22
N LEU A 204 -0.98 5.03 4.52
CA LEU A 204 -1.90 6.18 4.61
C LEU A 204 -3.29 5.90 4.03
N SER A 205 -3.47 4.80 3.30
CA SER A 205 -4.79 4.36 2.83
C SER A 205 -5.62 3.64 3.89
N ASP A 206 -4.98 3.19 4.97
CA ASP A 206 -5.62 2.58 6.13
C ASP A 206 -5.91 3.64 7.21
N PRO A 207 -7.10 3.64 7.84
CA PRO A 207 -7.40 4.48 9.01
C PRO A 207 -6.31 4.46 10.10
N ASP A 208 -5.75 3.29 10.42
CA ASP A 208 -4.73 3.16 11.45
C ASP A 208 -3.42 3.84 11.03
N GLY A 209 -3.04 3.74 9.75
CA GLY A 209 -1.89 4.46 9.22
C GLY A 209 -2.07 5.97 9.22
N GLN A 210 -3.29 6.47 8.97
CA GLN A 210 -3.60 7.91 9.11
C GLN A 210 -3.48 8.38 10.55
N ILE A 211 -3.89 7.57 11.53
CA ILE A 211 -3.72 7.87 12.95
C ILE A 211 -2.22 7.95 13.29
N CYS A 212 -1.40 7.02 12.79
CA CYS A 212 0.04 7.04 13.04
C CYS A 212 0.73 8.26 12.40
N GLU A 213 0.31 8.66 11.21
CA GLU A 213 0.79 9.88 10.55
C GLU A 213 0.46 11.14 11.37
N GLN A 214 -0.78 11.25 11.87
CA GLN A 214 -1.19 12.38 12.71
C GLN A 214 -0.40 12.46 14.02
N LYS A 215 0.00 11.31 14.57
CA LYS A 215 0.87 11.21 15.74
C LYS A 215 2.36 11.48 15.41
N GLY A 216 2.72 11.65 14.13
CA GLY A 216 4.10 11.84 13.68
C GLY A 216 4.98 10.59 13.81
N LEU A 217 4.36 9.40 13.80
CA LEU A 217 5.03 8.12 14.08
C LEU A 217 5.44 7.36 12.81
N LEU A 218 4.96 7.76 11.63
CA LEU A 218 5.51 7.26 10.37
C LEU A 218 6.77 8.09 10.04
N HIS A 219 7.97 7.52 10.15
CA HIS A 219 9.20 8.25 9.83
C HIS A 219 9.31 8.55 8.32
N GLN A 220 10.13 9.56 8.01
CA GLN A 220 10.46 9.90 6.63
C GLN A 220 11.30 8.78 6.00
N CYS A 221 10.97 8.46 4.74
CA CYS A 221 11.71 7.48 3.98
C CYS A 221 13.18 7.85 3.81
N PRO A 222 14.10 6.86 3.77
CA PRO A 222 15.50 7.10 3.40
C PRO A 222 15.60 7.80 2.02
N PRO A 223 16.76 8.40 1.65
CA PRO A 223 17.99 8.44 2.41
C PRO A 223 17.88 9.56 3.43
N TYR A 224 17.96 9.24 4.72
CA TYR A 224 18.02 10.29 5.73
C TYR A 224 19.15 11.25 5.35
N ARG A 225 18.80 12.53 5.14
CA ARG A 225 19.79 13.60 5.02
C ARG A 225 20.43 13.82 6.38
#